data_AF-F4BG92-F1
#
_entry.id   AF-F4BG92-F1
#
_cell.length_a   1.000
_cell.length_b   1.000
_cell.length_c   1.000
_cell.angle_alpha   90.00
_cell.angle_beta   90.00
_cell.angle_gamma   90.00
#
_symmetry.space_group_name_H-M   'P 1'
#
loop_
_entity.id
_entity.type
_entity.pdbx_description
1 polymer ?
#
loop_
_entity_poly.entity_id
_entity_poly.type
_entity_poly.pdbx_seq_one_letter_code
_entity_poly.pdbx_strand_id
1 'polypeptide(L)'
;MNFLVLDTSSKYCSVVLSASGKVYNDTREIPRQHNKYLLEMIQGVFAKATIDIKDLDFIAYGVGPGSFVGVRLAAAVCQGFAVGLDIPVIGFSSMFALAKSVVTESQKVAVILDAKMGDFYLGLYDKDTDQIIAENVYKLEEYSQDLYTGYQLVGESITELQLENDDFKIDVANVVEYVYKQYQKQKYDGTLTQETFPVYLRGTSHWQAKEE
;
A
#
# COMPACT_ATOMS: atom_id res chain seq x y z
N MET A 1 -15.72 -9.27 12.29
CA MET A 1 -15.70 -8.28 11.19
C MET A 1 -14.96 -8.91 10.05
N ASN A 2 -15.52 -8.82 8.85
CA ASN A 2 -14.99 -9.38 7.63
C ASN A 2 -14.58 -8.25 6.71
N PHE A 3 -13.34 -8.25 6.22
CA PHE A 3 -12.85 -7.19 5.36
C PHE A 3 -11.76 -7.69 4.43
N LEU A 4 -11.72 -7.10 3.24
CA LEU A 4 -10.74 -7.39 2.20
C LEU A 4 -9.69 -6.27 2.18
N VAL A 5 -8.42 -6.64 2.11
CA VAL A 5 -7.27 -5.72 2.03
C VAL A 5 -6.47 -6.09 0.78
N LEU A 6 -6.10 -5.12 -0.05
CA LEU A 6 -5.29 -5.39 -1.23
C LEU A 6 -4.23 -4.31 -1.51
N ASP A 7 -3.13 -4.72 -2.11
CA ASP A 7 -2.11 -3.82 -2.63
C ASP A 7 -1.56 -4.35 -3.96
N THR A 8 -1.48 -3.45 -4.93
CA THR A 8 -0.89 -3.72 -6.25
C THR A 8 0.11 -2.63 -6.65
N SER A 9 0.65 -1.90 -5.66
CA SER A 9 1.52 -0.74 -5.86
C SER A 9 2.95 -1.12 -6.26
N SER A 10 3.35 -2.38 -6.11
CA SER A 10 4.72 -2.84 -6.37
C SER A 10 4.75 -3.99 -7.40
N LYS A 11 5.89 -4.67 -7.53
CA LYS A 11 5.99 -5.92 -8.31
C LYS A 11 5.16 -7.08 -7.73
N TYR A 12 4.73 -6.96 -6.47
CA TYR A 12 3.83 -7.91 -5.84
C TYR A 12 2.36 -7.49 -6.00
N CYS A 13 1.50 -8.51 -6.07
CA CYS A 13 0.07 -8.39 -5.86
C CYS A 13 -0.23 -9.11 -4.54
N SER A 14 -0.86 -8.42 -3.60
CA SER A 14 -1.11 -8.96 -2.27
C SER A 14 -2.59 -8.74 -1.91
N VAL A 15 -3.25 -9.81 -1.50
CA VAL A 15 -4.68 -9.84 -1.16
C VAL A 15 -4.85 -10.59 0.15
N VAL A 16 -5.57 -9.98 1.09
CA VAL A 16 -5.92 -10.58 2.37
C VAL A 16 -7.41 -10.43 2.64
N LEU A 17 -8.05 -11.55 2.97
CA LEU A 17 -9.37 -11.55 3.58
C LEU A 17 -9.22 -11.83 5.08
N SER A 18 -9.65 -10.87 5.91
CA SER A 18 -9.92 -11.12 7.33
C SER A 18 -11.37 -11.56 7.45
N ALA A 19 -11.64 -12.73 8.01
CA ALA A 19 -12.99 -13.25 8.19
C ALA A 19 -13.08 -14.08 9.48
N SER A 20 -14.05 -13.75 10.34
CA SER A 20 -14.28 -14.49 11.61
C SER A 20 -13.03 -14.70 12.47
N GLY A 21 -12.16 -13.68 12.55
CA GLY A 21 -10.91 -13.73 13.33
C GLY A 21 -9.78 -14.54 12.69
N LYS A 22 -9.94 -14.99 11.44
CA LYS A 22 -8.91 -15.66 10.64
C LYS A 22 -8.48 -14.79 9.48
N VAL A 23 -7.23 -14.97 9.05
CA VAL A 23 -6.63 -14.28 7.92
C VAL A 23 -6.36 -15.29 6.80
N TYR A 24 -6.85 -14.97 5.61
CA TYR A 24 -6.62 -15.73 4.38
C TYR A 24 -5.81 -14.85 3.43
N ASN A 25 -4.56 -15.23 3.18
CA ASN A 25 -3.61 -14.44 2.39
C ASN A 25 -3.30 -15.11 1.05
N ASP A 26 -3.12 -14.29 0.02
CA ASP A 26 -2.47 -14.64 -1.24
C ASP A 26 -1.59 -13.47 -1.71
N THR A 27 -0.28 -13.67 -1.65
CA THR A 27 0.72 -12.69 -2.08
C THR A 27 1.63 -13.32 -3.12
N ARG A 28 1.68 -12.71 -4.31
CA ARG A 28 2.42 -13.23 -5.48
C ARG A 28 3.31 -12.15 -6.07
N GLU A 29 4.53 -12.51 -6.45
CA GLU A 29 5.38 -11.66 -7.28
C GLU A 29 4.98 -11.85 -8.75
N ILE A 30 4.15 -10.94 -9.27
CA ILE A 30 3.57 -11.03 -10.61
C ILE A 30 3.69 -9.70 -11.35
N PRO A 31 4.92 -9.20 -11.58
CA PRO A 31 5.14 -7.88 -12.16
C PRO A 31 4.40 -7.73 -13.49
N ARG A 32 3.66 -6.63 -13.63
CA ARG A 32 2.88 -6.26 -14.84
C ARG A 32 1.72 -7.21 -15.17
N GLN A 33 1.39 -8.16 -14.30
CA GLN A 33 0.29 -9.11 -14.50
C GLN A 33 -0.80 -8.99 -13.44
N HIS A 34 -0.78 -7.94 -12.61
CA HIS A 34 -1.76 -7.68 -11.56
C HIS A 34 -3.20 -7.68 -12.09
N ASN A 35 -3.46 -7.05 -13.23
CA ASN A 35 -4.79 -6.99 -13.85
C ASN A 35 -5.33 -8.36 -14.30
N LYS A 36 -4.44 -9.32 -14.59
CA LYS A 36 -4.79 -10.68 -15.02
C LYS A 36 -5.18 -11.55 -13.83
N TYR A 37 -4.54 -11.37 -12.67
CA TYR A 37 -4.64 -12.30 -11.55
C TYR A 37 -5.38 -11.74 -10.33
N LEU A 38 -5.52 -10.42 -10.15
CA LEU A 38 -6.08 -9.83 -8.93
C LEU A 38 -7.48 -10.38 -8.58
N LEU A 39 -8.41 -10.43 -9.55
CA LEU A 39 -9.76 -10.94 -9.29
C LEU A 39 -9.75 -12.45 -8.98
N GLU A 40 -8.87 -13.23 -9.61
CA GLU A 40 -8.69 -14.66 -9.32
C GLU A 40 -8.13 -14.86 -7.89
N MET A 41 -7.16 -14.04 -7.48
CA MET A 41 -6.61 -14.05 -6.13
C MET A 41 -7.68 -13.72 -5.08
N ILE A 42 -8.53 -12.72 -5.34
CA ILE A 42 -9.66 -12.37 -4.47
C ILE A 42 -10.62 -13.57 -4.36
N GLN A 43 -11.01 -14.17 -5.48
CA GLN A 43 -11.85 -15.39 -5.46
C GLN A 43 -11.18 -16.51 -4.66
N GLY A 44 -9.86 -16.68 -4.79
CA GLY A 44 -9.08 -17.67 -4.08
C GLY A 44 -9.10 -17.50 -2.56
N VAL A 45 -9.01 -16.28 -2.04
CA VAL A 45 -9.12 -16.05 -0.57
C VAL A 45 -10.54 -16.26 -0.06
N PHE A 46 -11.56 -15.88 -0.83
CA PHE A 46 -12.96 -16.14 -0.49
C PHE A 46 -13.30 -17.63 -0.53
N ALA A 47 -12.78 -18.40 -1.49
CA ALA A 47 -12.99 -19.84 -1.57
C ALA A 47 -12.37 -20.61 -0.40
N LYS A 48 -11.30 -20.08 0.21
CA LYS A 48 -10.69 -20.62 1.44
C LYS A 48 -11.49 -20.22 2.69
N ALA A 49 -12.19 -19.10 2.64
CA ALA A 49 -13.10 -18.66 3.68
C ALA A 49 -14.49 -19.29 3.49
N THR A 50 -15.30 -19.30 4.54
CA THR A 50 -16.69 -19.78 4.48
C THR A 50 -17.64 -18.61 4.71
N ILE A 51 -17.46 -17.54 3.95
CA ILE A 51 -18.30 -16.32 3.97
C ILE A 51 -18.63 -15.89 2.54
N ASP A 52 -19.75 -15.20 2.37
CA ASP A 52 -20.13 -14.59 1.10
C ASP A 52 -19.44 -13.23 0.94
N ILE A 53 -19.25 -12.79 -0.31
CA ILE A 53 -18.73 -11.44 -0.62
C ILE A 53 -19.61 -10.33 -0.02
N LYS A 54 -20.91 -10.58 0.13
CA LYS A 54 -21.88 -9.67 0.75
C LYS A 54 -21.73 -9.55 2.27
N ASP A 55 -20.97 -10.44 2.89
CA ASP A 55 -20.71 -10.40 4.33
C ASP A 55 -19.52 -9.48 4.68
N LEU A 56 -18.93 -8.78 3.69
CA LEU A 56 -17.90 -7.78 3.92
C LEU A 56 -18.46 -6.56 4.65
N ASP A 57 -17.76 -6.12 5.69
CA ASP A 57 -18.08 -4.89 6.43
C ASP A 57 -17.42 -3.66 5.80
N PHE A 58 -16.25 -3.84 5.17
CA PHE A 58 -15.51 -2.80 4.44
C PHE A 58 -14.44 -3.43 3.54
N ILE A 59 -13.84 -2.61 2.68
CA ILE A 59 -12.69 -2.98 1.85
C ILE A 59 -11.56 -1.96 2.03
N ALA A 60 -10.31 -2.38 1.87
CA ALA A 60 -9.16 -1.51 2.01
C ALA A 60 -8.15 -1.72 0.88
N TYR A 61 -7.46 -0.66 0.49
CA TYR A 61 -6.33 -0.78 -0.41
C TYR A 61 -5.19 0.19 -0.16
N GLY A 62 -4.02 -0.20 -0.64
CA GLY A 62 -2.83 0.63 -0.68
C GLY A 62 -3.01 1.77 -1.67
N VAL A 63 -3.15 3.00 -1.18
CA VAL A 63 -3.37 4.21 -2.01
C VAL A 63 -2.09 4.71 -2.67
N GLY A 64 -0.98 3.98 -2.56
CA GLY A 64 0.35 4.43 -2.91
C GLY A 64 1.09 5.03 -1.70
N PRO A 65 2.24 5.69 -1.94
CA PRO A 65 2.91 5.84 -3.24
C PRO A 65 3.42 4.51 -3.81
N GLY A 66 3.61 4.47 -5.13
CA GLY A 66 4.08 3.29 -5.86
C GLY A 66 3.75 3.33 -7.36
N SER A 67 3.64 2.17 -7.99
CA SER A 67 3.28 2.00 -9.40
C SER A 67 1.94 2.67 -9.73
N PHE A 68 2.00 3.67 -10.62
CA PHE A 68 0.82 4.42 -11.06
C PHE A 68 -0.31 3.53 -11.61
N VAL A 69 0.05 2.56 -12.46
CA VAL A 69 -0.91 1.60 -13.03
C VAL A 69 -1.45 0.68 -11.94
N GLY A 70 -0.56 0.25 -11.05
CA GLY A 70 -0.86 -0.63 -9.93
C GLY A 70 -1.87 -0.03 -8.95
N VAL A 71 -1.61 1.17 -8.43
CA VAL A 71 -2.49 1.84 -7.46
C VAL A 71 -3.87 2.11 -8.08
N ARG A 72 -3.94 2.50 -9.35
CA ARG A 72 -5.23 2.72 -10.04
C ARG A 72 -6.04 1.45 -10.22
N LEU A 73 -5.39 0.32 -10.46
CA LEU A 73 -6.05 -0.98 -10.53
C LEU A 73 -6.68 -1.32 -9.17
N ALA A 74 -5.93 -1.21 -8.07
CA ALA A 74 -6.43 -1.43 -6.72
C ALA A 74 -7.63 -0.53 -6.39
N ALA A 75 -7.51 0.77 -6.69
CA ALA A 75 -8.59 1.74 -6.48
C ALA A 75 -9.84 1.38 -7.29
N ALA A 76 -9.71 1.06 -8.57
CA ALA A 76 -10.84 0.70 -9.43
C ALA A 76 -11.56 -0.56 -8.94
N VAL A 77 -10.82 -1.60 -8.54
CA VAL A 77 -11.40 -2.82 -7.98
C VAL A 77 -12.09 -2.53 -6.66
N CYS A 78 -11.45 -1.80 -5.74
CA CYS A 78 -12.06 -1.47 -4.45
C CYS A 78 -13.31 -0.64 -4.59
N GLN A 79 -13.31 0.37 -5.46
CA GLN A 79 -14.48 1.20 -5.72
C GLN A 79 -15.63 0.36 -6.28
N GLY A 80 -15.35 -0.57 -7.19
CA GLY A 80 -16.35 -1.48 -7.74
C GLY A 80 -17.03 -2.33 -6.67
N PHE A 81 -16.25 -2.87 -5.72
CA PHE A 81 -16.78 -3.62 -4.58
C PHE A 81 -17.57 -2.71 -3.63
N ALA A 82 -17.02 -1.55 -3.28
CA ALA A 82 -17.62 -0.60 -2.36
C ALA A 82 -18.99 -0.13 -2.82
N VAL A 83 -19.10 0.28 -4.09
CA VAL A 83 -20.37 0.70 -4.70
C VAL A 83 -21.33 -0.48 -4.84
N GLY A 84 -20.83 -1.66 -5.24
CA GLY A 84 -21.67 -2.84 -5.44
C GLY A 84 -22.25 -3.44 -4.15
N LEU A 85 -21.56 -3.23 -3.02
CA LEU A 85 -21.93 -3.80 -1.72
C LEU A 85 -22.45 -2.76 -0.72
N ASP A 86 -22.40 -1.48 -1.09
CA ASP A 86 -22.71 -0.34 -0.22
C ASP A 86 -21.86 -0.31 1.08
N ILE A 87 -20.55 -0.52 0.94
CA ILE A 87 -19.59 -0.60 2.07
C ILE A 87 -18.49 0.45 1.95
N PRO A 88 -17.92 0.93 3.07
CA PRO A 88 -16.86 1.94 3.04
C PRO A 88 -15.53 1.37 2.54
N VAL A 89 -14.66 2.28 2.10
CA VAL A 89 -13.30 2.00 1.65
C VAL A 89 -12.29 2.64 2.59
N ILE A 90 -11.26 1.89 2.97
CA ILE A 90 -10.14 2.36 3.79
C ILE A 90 -8.87 2.43 2.94
N GLY A 91 -8.33 3.63 2.75
CA GLY A 91 -7.01 3.81 2.17
C GLY A 91 -5.90 3.63 3.20
N PHE A 92 -4.80 2.98 2.82
CA PHE A 92 -3.56 2.93 3.62
C PHE A 92 -2.33 3.19 2.76
N SER A 93 -1.23 3.63 3.37
CA SER A 93 0.04 3.82 2.65
C SER A 93 0.63 2.46 2.24
N SER A 94 0.91 2.32 0.94
CA SER A 94 1.58 1.15 0.39
C SER A 94 3.02 1.01 0.92
N MET A 95 3.73 2.14 1.10
CA MET A 95 5.08 2.11 1.68
C MET A 95 5.06 1.77 3.16
N PHE A 96 4.02 2.16 3.90
CA PHE A 96 3.84 1.71 5.29
C PHE A 96 3.61 0.20 5.37
N ALA A 97 2.85 -0.38 4.43
CA ALA A 97 2.69 -1.83 4.33
C ALA A 97 4.01 -2.55 4.02
N LEU A 98 4.88 -1.93 3.21
CA LEU A 98 6.25 -2.42 3.01
C LEU A 98 7.05 -2.34 4.31
N ALA A 99 7.06 -1.20 5.00
CA ALA A 99 7.76 -1.03 6.28
C ALA A 99 7.36 -2.13 7.28
N LYS A 100 6.06 -2.39 7.40
CA LYS A 100 5.49 -3.45 8.24
C LYS A 100 5.88 -4.88 7.85
N SER A 101 6.27 -5.09 6.60
CA SER A 101 6.64 -6.41 6.08
C SER A 101 8.12 -6.75 6.27
N VAL A 102 8.97 -5.77 6.60
CA VAL A 102 10.40 -6.01 6.81
C VAL A 102 10.69 -6.36 8.27
N VAL A 103 11.41 -7.46 8.46
CA VAL A 103 11.98 -7.87 9.74
C VAL A 103 13.28 -7.11 9.95
N THR A 104 13.30 -6.26 10.96
CA THR A 104 14.42 -5.35 11.28
C THR A 104 14.60 -5.31 12.80
N GLU A 105 15.82 -5.03 13.26
CA GLU A 105 16.09 -4.81 14.69
C GLU A 105 15.47 -3.48 15.18
N SER A 106 15.47 -2.46 14.33
CA SER A 106 14.84 -1.17 14.61
C SER A 106 13.36 -1.16 14.25
N GLN A 107 12.55 -0.52 15.10
CA GLN A 107 11.13 -0.24 14.83
C GLN A 107 10.94 1.07 14.05
N LYS A 108 11.98 1.92 14.04
CA LYS A 108 12.06 3.10 13.17
C LYS A 108 12.68 2.71 11.84
N VAL A 109 11.86 2.73 10.80
CA VAL A 109 12.22 2.26 9.46
C VAL A 109 12.04 3.39 8.46
N ALA A 110 13.03 3.57 7.60
CA ALA A 110 12.95 4.40 6.41
C ALA A 110 12.76 3.50 5.20
N VAL A 111 11.69 3.69 4.44
CA VAL A 111 11.47 2.95 3.19
C VAL A 111 11.87 3.85 2.04
N ILE A 112 12.73 3.35 1.15
CA ILE A 112 13.10 4.01 -0.10
C ILE A 112 12.61 3.19 -1.29
N LEU A 113 11.99 3.83 -2.28
CA LEU A 113 11.53 3.20 -3.53
C LEU A 113 11.94 4.05 -4.73
N ASP A 114 12.31 3.42 -5.84
CA ASP A 114 12.58 4.12 -7.10
C ASP A 114 11.26 4.64 -7.69
N ALA A 115 11.10 5.96 -7.70
CA ALA A 115 9.91 6.63 -8.24
C ALA A 115 9.97 6.80 -9.77
N LYS A 116 11.05 6.31 -10.41
CA LYS A 116 11.40 6.49 -11.82
C LYS A 116 11.66 7.95 -12.17
N MET A 117 12.11 8.19 -13.40
CA MET A 117 12.29 9.54 -13.96
C MET A 117 13.18 10.46 -13.11
N GLY A 118 14.21 9.89 -12.47
CA GLY A 118 15.18 10.64 -11.69
C GLY A 118 14.74 10.98 -10.26
N ASP A 119 13.72 10.29 -9.72
CA ASP A 119 13.22 10.48 -8.38
C ASP A 119 13.20 9.20 -7.55
N PHE A 120 13.11 9.38 -6.23
CA PHE A 120 12.83 8.32 -5.28
C PHE A 120 11.75 8.75 -4.29
N TYR A 121 10.93 7.80 -3.85
CA TYR A 121 10.08 7.98 -2.67
C TYR A 121 10.87 7.64 -1.43
N LEU A 122 10.71 8.44 -0.39
CA LEU A 122 11.26 8.17 0.94
C LEU A 122 10.17 8.40 1.97
N GLY A 123 9.91 7.36 2.77
CA GLY A 123 8.97 7.40 3.88
C GLY A 123 9.66 7.02 5.17
N LEU A 124 9.31 7.70 6.26
CA LEU A 124 9.81 7.47 7.61
C LEU A 124 8.65 6.96 8.48
N TYR A 125 8.87 5.84 9.16
CA TYR A 125 7.82 5.14 9.89
C TYR A 125 8.28 4.69 11.26
N ASP A 126 7.34 4.64 12.19
CA ASP A 126 7.47 3.97 13.48
C ASP A 126 6.49 2.79 13.52
N LYS A 127 7.04 1.58 13.44
CA LYS A 127 6.26 0.34 13.34
C LYS A 127 5.55 -0.06 14.64
N ASP A 128 6.06 0.39 15.79
CA ASP A 128 5.50 0.10 17.11
C ASP A 128 4.23 0.91 17.34
N THR A 129 4.28 2.19 16.98
CA THR A 129 3.18 3.14 17.20
C THR A 129 2.22 3.25 16.01
N ASP A 130 2.45 2.48 14.95
CA ASP A 130 1.71 2.55 13.70
C ASP A 130 1.73 3.95 13.05
N GLN A 131 2.84 4.69 13.20
CA GLN A 131 2.92 6.08 12.74
C GLN A 131 3.66 6.23 11.41
N ILE A 132 3.05 7.03 10.53
CA ILE A 132 3.68 7.59 9.34
C ILE A 132 4.24 8.96 9.73
N ILE A 133 5.56 9.07 9.82
CA ILE A 133 6.25 10.30 10.23
C ILE A 133 6.40 11.25 9.05
N ALA A 134 6.78 10.71 7.89
CA ALA A 134 6.88 11.45 6.64
C ALA A 134 6.72 10.49 5.46
N GLU A 135 6.17 10.98 4.35
CA GLU A 135 6.13 10.30 3.05
C GLU A 135 6.29 11.35 1.95
N ASN A 136 7.45 11.37 1.30
CA ASN A 136 7.81 12.39 0.32
C ASN A 136 8.42 11.77 -0.94
N VAL A 137 8.47 12.58 -1.99
CA VAL A 137 9.23 12.32 -3.21
C VAL A 137 10.39 13.31 -3.29
N TYR A 138 11.54 12.82 -3.69
CA TYR A 138 12.77 13.59 -3.83
C TYR A 138 13.38 13.28 -5.19
N LYS A 139 14.10 14.25 -5.76
CA LYS A 139 14.99 13.97 -6.88
C LYS A 139 16.23 13.23 -6.39
N LEU A 140 16.83 12.42 -7.26
CA LEU A 140 18.10 11.74 -6.96
C LEU A 140 19.21 12.70 -6.53
N GLU A 141 19.24 13.92 -7.09
CA GLU A 141 20.21 14.97 -6.73
C GLU A 141 20.04 15.52 -5.30
N GLU A 142 18.87 15.33 -4.69
CA GLU A 142 18.55 15.75 -3.31
C GLU A 142 18.87 14.67 -2.28
N TYR A 143 19.36 13.50 -2.72
CA TYR A 143 19.66 12.40 -1.83
C TYR A 143 20.76 12.75 -0.80
N SER A 144 20.45 12.51 0.47
CA SER A 144 21.40 12.54 1.58
C SER A 144 21.00 11.49 2.61
N GLN A 145 21.99 10.89 3.29
CA GLN A 145 21.74 10.00 4.43
C GLN A 145 21.06 10.75 5.60
N ASP A 146 21.20 12.07 5.67
CA ASP A 146 20.57 12.90 6.70
C ASP A 146 19.05 12.80 6.67
N LEU A 147 18.46 12.53 5.50
CA LEU A 147 17.01 12.41 5.29
C LEU A 147 16.35 11.31 6.14
N TYR A 148 17.12 10.32 6.59
CA TYR A 148 16.63 9.19 7.38
C TYR A 148 17.52 8.88 8.59
N THR A 149 18.19 9.90 9.14
CA THR A 149 19.02 9.73 10.35
C THR A 149 18.20 9.17 11.51
N GLY A 150 18.70 8.08 12.12
CA GLY A 150 18.01 7.38 13.21
C GLY A 150 16.94 6.38 12.77
N TYR A 151 16.83 6.11 11.47
CA TYR A 151 15.97 5.08 10.89
C TYR A 151 16.81 4.02 10.19
N GLN A 152 16.34 2.78 10.23
CA GLN A 152 16.91 1.71 9.42
C GLN A 152 16.36 1.80 8.00
N LEU A 153 17.23 2.03 7.01
CA LEU A 153 16.84 2.09 5.60
C LEU A 153 16.51 0.68 5.08
N VAL A 154 15.40 0.56 4.37
CA VAL A 154 14.93 -0.64 3.67
C VAL A 154 14.27 -0.24 2.34
N GLY A 155 14.02 -1.19 1.45
CA GLY A 155 13.24 -0.97 0.23
C GLY A 155 14.01 -1.37 -1.02
N GLU A 156 13.89 -0.59 -2.08
CA GLU A 156 14.53 -0.90 -3.37
C GLU A 156 16.02 -0.53 -3.36
N SER A 157 16.80 -1.31 -4.12
CA SER A 157 18.13 -0.90 -4.56
C SER A 157 18.00 0.17 -5.65
N ILE A 158 18.75 1.27 -5.51
CA ILE A 158 18.76 2.37 -6.48
C ILE A 158 20.21 2.57 -6.93
N THR A 159 20.51 2.13 -8.15
CA THR A 159 21.86 2.10 -8.72
C THR A 159 22.51 3.48 -8.74
N GLU A 160 21.73 4.50 -9.13
CA GLU A 160 22.15 5.89 -9.22
C GLU A 160 22.57 6.48 -7.87
N LEU A 161 22.05 5.93 -6.77
CA LEU A 161 22.40 6.31 -5.39
C LEU A 161 23.45 5.39 -4.77
N GLN A 162 23.90 4.37 -5.50
CA GLN A 162 24.76 3.29 -4.98
C GLN A 162 24.16 2.61 -3.74
N LEU A 163 22.83 2.50 -3.72
CA LEU A 163 22.09 1.85 -2.64
C LEU A 163 21.82 0.40 -3.01
N GLU A 164 22.36 -0.51 -2.21
CA GLU A 164 22.09 -1.95 -2.28
C GLU A 164 21.26 -2.35 -1.07
N ASN A 165 20.04 -2.82 -1.31
CA ASN A 165 19.10 -3.32 -0.32
C ASN A 165 18.67 -4.74 -0.67
N ASP A 166 18.32 -5.52 0.34
CA ASP A 166 17.65 -6.80 0.15
C ASP A 166 16.25 -6.55 -0.42
N ASP A 167 16.01 -7.08 -1.61
CA ASP A 167 14.76 -6.99 -2.33
C ASP A 167 13.54 -7.24 -1.42
N PHE A 168 12.61 -6.30 -1.40
CA PHE A 168 11.51 -6.31 -0.45
C PHE A 168 10.41 -7.29 -0.87
N LYS A 169 9.63 -7.76 0.11
CA LYS A 169 8.36 -8.46 -0.14
C LYS A 169 7.26 -7.76 0.65
N ILE A 170 6.43 -7.00 -0.06
CA ILE A 170 5.21 -6.46 0.55
C ILE A 170 4.22 -7.60 0.78
N ASP A 171 3.62 -7.63 1.97
CA ASP A 171 2.54 -8.55 2.32
C ASP A 171 1.51 -7.80 3.16
N VAL A 172 0.32 -7.59 2.61
CA VAL A 172 -0.73 -6.81 3.30
C VAL A 172 -1.31 -7.53 4.51
N ALA A 173 -0.93 -8.80 4.76
CA ALA A 173 -1.23 -9.46 6.02
C ALA A 173 -0.64 -8.69 7.22
N ASN A 174 0.50 -8.02 7.02
CA ASN A 174 1.18 -7.25 8.07
C ASN A 174 0.50 -5.92 8.41
N VAL A 175 -0.52 -5.50 7.66
CA VAL A 175 -1.30 -4.28 7.92
C VAL A 175 -2.76 -4.55 8.28
N VAL A 176 -3.17 -5.81 8.45
CA VAL A 176 -4.57 -6.16 8.82
C VAL A 176 -5.01 -5.45 10.10
N GLU A 177 -4.18 -5.46 11.13
CA GLU A 177 -4.48 -4.79 12.39
C GLU A 177 -4.52 -3.26 12.24
N TYR A 178 -3.55 -2.70 11.52
CA TYR A 178 -3.51 -1.27 11.22
C TYR A 178 -4.78 -0.80 10.48
N VAL A 179 -5.15 -1.51 9.42
CA VAL A 179 -6.35 -1.21 8.62
C VAL A 179 -7.62 -1.31 9.47
N TYR A 180 -7.71 -2.29 10.36
CA TYR A 180 -8.82 -2.40 11.31
C TYR A 180 -8.89 -1.19 12.25
N LYS A 181 -7.75 -0.73 12.79
CA LYS A 181 -7.68 0.50 13.61
C LYS A 181 -8.11 1.74 12.82
N GLN A 182 -7.70 1.86 11.55
CA GLN A 182 -8.13 2.98 10.70
C GLN A 182 -9.64 2.97 10.46
N TYR A 183 -10.23 1.80 10.18
CA TYR A 183 -11.68 1.66 10.08
C TYR A 183 -12.38 2.09 11.37
N GLN A 184 -11.92 1.62 12.53
CA GLN A 184 -12.54 1.98 13.82
C GLN A 184 -12.47 3.48 14.08
N LYS A 185 -11.33 4.11 13.81
CA LYS A 185 -11.14 5.55 13.94
C LYS A 185 -12.09 6.33 13.02
N GLN A 186 -12.11 6.00 11.72
CA GLN A 186 -13.01 6.68 10.78
C GLN A 186 -14.48 6.46 11.10
N LYS A 187 -14.85 5.28 11.62
CA LYS A 187 -16.20 5.00 12.10
C LYS A 187 -16.57 5.86 13.31
N TYR A 188 -15.66 5.99 14.28
CA TYR A 188 -15.86 6.84 15.45
C TYR A 188 -15.97 8.32 15.08
N ASP A 189 -15.11 8.77 14.17
CA ASP A 189 -15.08 10.17 13.69
C ASP A 189 -16.23 10.50 12.71
N GLY A 190 -17.00 9.51 12.26
CA GLY A 190 -18.07 9.70 11.28
C GLY A 190 -17.57 10.04 9.87
N THR A 191 -16.36 9.61 9.51
CA THR A 191 -15.66 9.95 8.25
C THR A 191 -15.54 8.77 7.27
N LEU A 192 -16.20 7.64 7.56
CA LEU A 192 -16.28 6.53 6.61
C LEU A 192 -16.87 6.99 5.28
N THR A 193 -16.25 6.57 4.19
CA THR A 193 -16.63 6.97 2.83
C THR A 193 -16.44 5.82 1.86
N GLN A 194 -17.17 5.85 0.75
CA GLN A 194 -16.89 5.01 -0.41
C GLN A 194 -15.86 5.65 -1.34
N GLU A 195 -15.62 6.95 -1.21
CA GLU A 195 -14.72 7.71 -2.07
C GLU A 195 -13.33 7.79 -1.46
N THR A 196 -12.39 7.03 -2.01
CA THR A 196 -10.98 7.11 -1.66
C THR A 196 -10.16 7.23 -2.94
N PHE A 197 -9.15 8.10 -2.92
CA PHE A 197 -8.37 8.41 -4.11
C PHE A 197 -6.92 7.96 -3.93
N PRO A 198 -6.28 7.49 -5.01
CA PRO A 198 -4.83 7.31 -5.03
C PRO A 198 -4.08 8.56 -4.56
N VAL A 199 -3.04 8.35 -3.75
CA VAL A 199 -2.11 9.38 -3.30
C VAL A 199 -0.93 9.43 -4.26
N TYR A 200 -0.77 10.56 -4.93
CA TYR A 200 0.39 10.86 -5.78
C TYR A 200 1.27 11.89 -5.06
N LEU A 201 2.47 11.49 -4.64
CA LEU A 201 3.38 12.38 -3.91
C LEU A 201 4.04 13.43 -4.82
N ARG A 202 4.11 13.18 -6.14
CA ARG A 202 4.36 14.24 -7.11
C ARG A 202 3.04 14.97 -7.37
N GLY A 203 3.03 16.27 -7.10
CA GLY A 203 2.00 17.17 -7.59
C GLY A 203 1.82 17.02 -9.11
N THR A 204 0.64 17.40 -9.60
CA THR A 204 0.22 17.39 -11.01
C THR A 204 1.11 18.21 -11.97
N SER A 205 2.27 18.71 -11.51
CA SER A 205 3.14 19.69 -12.14
C SER A 205 4.02 19.17 -13.28
N HIS A 206 4.14 17.86 -13.48
CA HIS A 206 4.77 17.32 -14.71
C HIS A 206 3.86 17.38 -15.94
N TRP A 207 2.60 17.80 -15.76
CA TRP A 207 1.65 18.10 -16.85
C TRP A 207 1.60 19.60 -17.16
N GLN A 208 2.75 20.29 -17.17
CA GLN A 208 2.82 21.49 -17.99
C GLN A 208 2.71 21.04 -19.44
N ALA A 209 1.55 21.30 -20.06
CA ALA A 209 1.44 21.26 -21.50
C ALA A 209 2.62 22.05 -22.07
N LYS A 210 3.34 21.47 -23.04
CA LYS A 210 4.27 22.27 -23.84
C LYS A 210 3.48 23.48 -24.32
N GLU A 211 3.88 24.67 -23.89
CA GLU A 211 3.41 25.90 -24.50
C GLU A 211 3.77 25.81 -25.99
N GLU A 212 2.75 25.88 -26.85
CA GLU A 212 2.90 26.01 -28.31
C GLU A 212 3.40 27.40 -28.68
#